data_AF-A0A4Q4CKL4-F1
#
_entry.id   AF-A0A4Q4CKL4-F1
#
_cell.length_a   1.000
_cell.length_b   1.000
_cell.length_c   1.000
_cell.angle_alpha   90.00
_cell.angle_beta   90.00
_cell.angle_gamma   90.00
#
_symmetry.space_group_name_H-M   'P 1'
#
loop_
_entity.id
_entity.type
_entity.pdbx_description
1 polymer ?
#
loop_
_entity_poly.entity_id
_entity_poly.type
_entity_poly.pdbx_seq_one_letter_code
_entity_poly.pdbx_strand_id
1 'polypeptide(L)' 'MTDQGPEASYYDEIGGHDTIAKIVHVFYEGVAADPVLRPMYPEADLGPAEERFTLFLEQYWGGPTT' A
#
# COMPACT_ATOMS: atom_id res chain seq x y z
N MET A 1 -17.42 32.35 -2.15
CA MET A 1 -16.45 31.49 -2.85
C MET A 1 -15.33 31.23 -1.88
N THR A 2 -15.49 30.21 -1.04
CA THR A 2 -14.45 29.79 -0.10
C THR A 2 -13.35 29.12 -0.91
N ASP A 3 -12.19 29.77 -0.95
CA ASP A 3 -10.93 29.18 -1.38
C ASP A 3 -10.57 28.09 -0.37
N GLN A 4 -10.87 26.83 -0.71
CA GLN A 4 -10.21 25.70 -0.08
C GLN A 4 -8.91 25.52 -0.88
N GLY A 5 -7.76 25.74 -0.24
CA GLY A 5 -6.49 25.23 -0.78
C GLY A 5 -6.63 23.72 -1.05
N PRO A 6 -5.75 23.09 -1.86
CA PRO A 6 -5.93 21.68 -2.22
C PRO A 6 -6.16 20.89 -0.93
N GLU A 7 -7.36 20.31 -0.77
CA GLU A 7 -7.66 19.46 0.38
C GLU A 7 -6.56 18.41 0.44
N ALA A 8 -5.88 18.30 1.59
CA ALA A 8 -4.85 17.29 1.76
C ALA A 8 -5.45 15.94 1.37
N SER A 9 -4.75 15.20 0.51
CA SER A 9 -5.26 13.90 0.09
C SER A 9 -5.39 13.00 1.32
N TYR A 10 -6.28 12.02 1.29
CA TYR A 10 -6.35 11.05 2.38
C TYR A 10 -4.99 10.34 2.56
N TYR A 11 -4.25 10.14 1.47
CA TYR A 11 -2.85 9.70 1.47
C TYR A 11 -1.96 10.58 2.38
N ASP A 12 -2.07 11.91 2.31
CA ASP A 12 -1.30 12.81 3.17
C ASP A 12 -1.76 12.73 4.64
N GLU A 13 -3.07 12.64 4.87
CA GLU A 13 -3.65 12.55 6.22
C GLU A 13 -3.21 11.29 6.98
N ILE A 14 -3.07 10.17 6.28
CA ILE A 14 -2.64 8.89 6.88
C ILE A 14 -1.12 8.74 6.99
N GLY A 15 -0.33 9.74 6.58
CA GLY A 15 1.13 9.72 6.69
C GLY A 15 1.86 9.16 5.47
N GLY A 16 1.22 9.16 4.30
CA GLY A 16 1.83 8.93 3.00
C GLY A 16 2.47 7.55 2.79
N HIS A 17 3.45 7.52 1.87
CA HIS A 17 4.17 6.33 1.40
C HIS A 17 4.66 5.45 2.55
N ASP A 18 5.41 6.03 3.50
CA ASP A 18 6.04 5.27 4.59
C ASP A 18 5.00 4.50 5.42
N THR A 19 3.83 5.09 5.63
CA THR A 19 2.75 4.44 6.39
C THR A 19 2.12 3.32 5.59
N ILE A 20 1.81 3.55 4.31
CA ILE A 20 1.24 2.53 3.42
C ILE A 20 2.22 1.37 3.24
N ALA A 21 3.49 1.66 2.92
CA ALA A 21 4.54 0.67 2.76
C ALA A 21 4.69 -0.20 4.01
N LYS A 22 4.68 0.40 5.20
CA LYS A 22 4.73 -0.36 6.46
C LYS A 22 3.52 -1.27 6.66
N ILE A 23 2.32 -0.80 6.34
CA ILE A 23 1.09 -1.61 6.45
C ILE A 23 1.16 -2.81 5.51
N VAL A 24 1.54 -2.55 4.25
CA VAL A 24 1.64 -3.58 3.21
C VAL A 24 2.74 -4.59 3.55
N HIS A 25 3.87 -4.13 4.07
CA HIS A 25 4.95 -4.99 4.55
C HIS A 25 4.48 -5.98 5.62
N VAL A 26 3.84 -5.48 6.68
CA VAL A 26 3.32 -6.33 7.77
C VAL A 26 2.23 -7.29 7.26
N PHE A 27 1.42 -6.86 6.29
CA PHE A 27 0.47 -7.74 5.62
C PHE A 27 1.17 -8.90 4.91
N TYR A 28 2.22 -8.64 4.13
CA TYR A 28 2.95 -9.68 3.42
C TYR A 28 3.83 -10.56 4.33
N GLU A 29 4.33 -10.04 5.46
CA GLU A 29 4.90 -10.89 6.52
C GLU A 29 3.87 -11.90 7.04
N GLY A 30 2.63 -11.45 7.27
CA GLY A 30 1.53 -12.33 7.65
C GLY A 30 1.20 -13.38 6.58
N VAL A 31 1.11 -12.97 5.31
CA VAL A 31 0.90 -13.88 4.17
C VAL A 31 2.02 -14.91 4.05
N ALA A 32 3.27 -14.50 4.26
CA ALA A 32 4.43 -15.40 4.18
C ALA A 32 4.40 -16.49 5.26
N ALA A 33 3.87 -16.17 6.45
CA ALA A 33 3.77 -17.08 7.58
C ALA A 33 2.50 -17.95 7.56
N ASP A 34 1.47 -17.58 6.79
CA ASP A 34 0.19 -18.28 6.75
C ASP A 34 0.20 -19.45 5.75
N PRO A 35 -0.01 -20.71 6.21
CA PRO A 35 0.05 -21.89 5.34
C PRO A 35 -1.11 -22.01 4.34
N VAL A 36 -2.20 -21.25 4.51
CA VAL A 36 -3.36 -21.19 3.60
C VAL A 36 -3.16 -20.11 2.55
N LEU A 37 -2.61 -18.96 2.93
CA LEU A 37 -2.38 -17.84 2.01
C LEU A 37 -1.09 -18.01 1.20
N ARG A 38 -0.02 -18.55 1.79
CA ARG A 38 1.27 -18.72 1.11
C ARG A 38 1.18 -19.50 -0.21
N PRO A 39 0.41 -20.59 -0.33
CA PRO A 39 0.26 -21.32 -1.59
C PRO A 39 -0.45 -20.55 -2.71
N MET A 40 -1.16 -19.45 -2.40
CA MET A 40 -1.80 -18.60 -3.42
C MET A 40 -0.78 -17.80 -4.23
N TYR A 41 0.45 -17.65 -3.72
CA TYR A 41 1.55 -16.97 -4.38
C TYR A 41 2.50 -18.01 -4.98
N PRO A 42 2.42 -18.29 -6.30
CA PRO A 42 3.27 -19.29 -6.94
C PRO A 42 4.76 -18.89 -6.92
N GLU A 43 5.03 -17.59 -6.83
CA GLU A 43 6.37 -17.03 -6.71
C GLU A 43 6.90 -17.20 -5.26
N ALA A 44 8.19 -17.52 -5.16
CA ALA A 44 8.87 -17.59 -3.87
C ALA A 44 8.99 -16.21 -3.21
N ASP A 45 9.22 -15.20 -4.05
CA ASP A 45 9.43 -13.81 -3.70
C ASP A 45 8.10 -13.04 -3.70
N LEU A 46 7.75 -12.46 -2.56
CA LEU A 46 6.54 -11.64 -2.41
C LEU A 46 6.82 -10.15 -2.65
N GLY A 47 8.09 -9.73 -2.75
CA GLY A 47 8.49 -8.34 -2.91
C GLY A 47 7.81 -7.62 -4.09
N PRO A 48 7.75 -8.23 -5.29
CA PRO A 48 7.06 -7.62 -6.41
C PRO A 48 5.53 -7.49 -6.20
N ALA A 49 4.92 -8.35 -5.39
CA ALA A 49 3.49 -8.25 -5.06
C ALA A 49 3.26 -7.14 -4.02
N GLU A 50 4.14 -7.06 -3.03
CA GLU A 50 4.20 -6.01 -2.00
C GLU A 50 4.32 -4.61 -2.62
N GLU A 51 5.25 -4.43 -3.56
CA GLU A 51 5.45 -3.17 -4.27
C GLU A 51 4.21 -2.75 -5.06
N ARG A 52 3.64 -3.68 -5.85
CA ARG A 52 2.43 -3.38 -6.64
C ARG A 52 1.23 -3.03 -5.76
N PHE A 53 1.08 -3.69 -4.62
CA PHE A 53 -0.01 -3.40 -3.71
C PHE A 53 0.17 -2.05 -3.00
N THR A 54 1.41 -1.71 -2.64
CA THR A 54 1.78 -0.38 -2.11
C THR A 54 1.40 0.71 -3.10
N LEU A 55 1.88 0.63 -4.34
CA LEU A 55 1.60 1.62 -5.39
C LEU A 55 0.09 1.74 -5.67
N PHE A 56 -0.64 0.62 -5.68
CA PHE A 56 -2.09 0.64 -5.84
C PHE A 56 -2.79 1.44 -4.72
N LEU A 57 -2.41 1.23 -3.45
CA LEU A 57 -3.03 1.91 -2.32
C LEU A 57 -2.70 3.40 -2.28
N GLU A 58 -1.49 3.78 -2.70
CA GLU A 58 -1.11 5.19 -2.84
C GLU A 58 -2.01 5.88 -3.84
N GLN A 59 -2.15 5.31 -5.03
CA GLN A 59 -3.03 5.84 -6.07
C GLN A 59 -4.48 5.89 -5.61
N TYR A 60 -4.95 4.84 -4.93
CA TYR A 60 -6.34 4.76 -4.44
C TYR A 60 -6.67 5.87 -3.43
N TRP A 61 -5.71 6.27 -2.60
CA TRP A 61 -5.90 7.32 -1.58
C TRP A 61 -5.51 8.74 -2.02
N GLY A 62 -5.24 8.92 -3.31
CA GLY A 62 -4.93 10.24 -3.90
C GLY A 62 -3.45 10.63 -3.84
N GLY A 63 -2.56 9.66 -3.60
CA GLY A 63 -1.12 9.81 -3.72
C GLY A 63 -0.61 9.81 -5.18
N PRO A 64 0.71 9.75 -5.39
CA PRO A 64 1.33 9.84 -6.71
C PRO A 64 0.89 8.73 -7.67
N THR A 65 0.69 9.06 -8.94
CA THR A 65 0.29 8.11 -10.01
C THR A 65 1.48 7.52 -10.77
N THR A 66 2.61 7.30 -10.08
CA THR A 66 3.82 6.71 -10.67
C THR A 66 3.55 5.39 -11.38
#